data_AF-M4Z7X2-F1
#
_entry.id   AF-M4Z7X2-F1
#
_cell.length_a   1.000
_cell.length_b   1.000
_cell.length_c   1.000
_cell.angle_alpha   90.00
_cell.angle_beta   90.00
_cell.angle_gamma   90.00
#
_symmetry.space_group_name_H-M   'P 1'
#
loop_
_entity.id
_entity.type
_entity.pdbx_description
1 polymer ?
#
loop_
_entity_poly.entity_id
_entity_poly.type
_entity_poly.pdbx_seq_one_letter_code
_entity_poly.pdbx_strand_id
1 'polypeptide(L)' 'MIRLASQLEALQLDPVYSGKGLAGQIALIRGGRWGSGDNVIFLHTGGAPALFAYQSLLGI' A
#
# COMPACT_ATOMS: atom_id res chain seq x y z
N MET A 1 5.81 -2.57 -1.03
CA MET A 1 4.89 -1.41 -1.06
C MET A 1 4.58 -0.87 0.33
N ILE A 2 4.42 -1.72 1.35
CA ILE A 2 4.27 -1.27 2.75
C ILE A 2 5.37 -0.28 3.17
N ARG A 3 6.66 -0.66 3.03
CA ARG A 3 7.78 0.24 3.34
C ARG A 3 7.73 1.57 2.58
N LEU A 4 7.42 1.53 1.28
CA LEU A 4 7.32 2.73 0.44
C LEU A 4 6.23 3.69 0.96
N ALA A 5 5.03 3.16 1.23
CA ALA A 5 3.91 3.96 1.74
C ALA A 5 4.20 4.55 3.12
N SER A 6 4.82 3.77 4.02
CA SER A 6 5.18 4.28 5.35
C SER A 6 6.31 5.30 5.30
N GLN A 7 7.27 5.17 4.37
CA GLN A 7 8.39 6.11 4.24
C GLN A 7 8.02 7.42 3.55
N LEU A 8 7.11 7.39 2.57
CA LEU A 8 6.75 8.58 1.81
C LEU A 8 5.55 9.32 2.39
N GLU A 9 4.57 8.60 2.94
CA GLU A 9 3.25 9.16 3.30
C GLU A 9 2.86 8.89 4.76
N ALA A 10 3.76 8.32 5.57
CA ALA A 10 3.45 7.86 6.94
C ALA A 10 2.21 6.94 7.00
N LEU A 11 1.97 6.17 5.93
CA LEU A 11 0.82 5.30 5.79
C LEU A 11 1.18 3.85 6.15
N GLN A 12 0.62 3.33 7.24
CA GLN A 12 0.80 1.95 7.67
C GLN A 12 -0.19 1.03 6.96
N LEU A 13 0.32 0.03 6.24
CA LEU A 13 -0.47 -0.94 5.51
C LEU A 13 -0.15 -2.36 5.97
N ASP A 14 -1.18 -3.18 6.08
CA ASP A 14 -1.01 -4.58 6.47
C ASP A 14 -0.50 -5.45 5.31
N PRO A 15 0.18 -6.58 5.60
CA PRO A 15 0.70 -7.48 4.58
C PRO A 15 -0.36 -8.39 3.94
N VAL A 16 -1.59 -8.42 4.46
CA VAL A 16 -2.64 -9.34 4.02
C VAL A 16 -3.52 -8.72 2.93
N TYR A 17 -3.96 -7.46 3.12
CA TYR A 17 -4.95 -6.78 2.28
C TYR A 17 -4.44 -5.42 1.75
N SER A 18 -4.35 -4.40 2.58
CA SER A 18 -4.14 -3.01 2.14
C SER A 18 -2.80 -2.83 1.44
N GLY A 19 -1.75 -3.55 1.90
CA GLY A 19 -0.44 -3.56 1.23
C GLY A 19 -0.48 -4.14 -0.18
N LYS A 20 -1.33 -5.15 -0.43
CA LYS A 20 -1.55 -5.72 -1.77
C LYS A 20 -2.40 -4.80 -2.64
N GLY A 21 -3.43 -4.17 -2.06
CA GLY A 21 -4.27 -3.20 -2.75
C GLY A 21 -3.45 -2.04 -3.33
N LEU A 22 -2.60 -1.41 -2.51
CA LEU A 22 -1.73 -0.33 -2.98
C LEU A 22 -0.70 -0.83 -4.01
N ALA A 23 -0.18 -2.04 -3.83
CA ALA A 23 0.74 -2.63 -4.80
C ALA A 23 0.11 -2.83 -6.18
N GLY A 24 -1.12 -3.33 -6.23
CA GLY A 24 -1.88 -3.46 -7.47
C GLY A 24 -2.16 -2.11 -8.11
N GLN A 25 -2.55 -1.11 -7.33
CA GLN A 25 -2.80 0.24 -7.84
C GLN A 25 -1.54 0.86 -8.46
N ILE A 26 -0.39 0.79 -7.76
CA ILE A 26 0.89 1.29 -8.30
C ILE A 26 1.27 0.55 -9.58
N ALA A 27 1.08 -0.77 -9.64
CA ALA A 27 1.35 -1.55 -10.84
C ALA A 27 0.48 -1.10 -12.02
N LEU A 28 -0.81 -0.86 -11.80
CA LEU A 28 -1.74 -0.36 -12.82
C LEU A 28 -1.40 1.06 -13.30
N ILE A 29 -1.00 1.96 -12.39
CA ILE A 29 -0.54 3.31 -12.74
C ILE A 29 0.71 3.23 -13.62
N ARG A 30 1.71 2.42 -13.22
CA ARG A 30 2.93 2.21 -14.01
C ARG A 30 2.67 1.54 -15.35
N GLY A 31 1.61 0.73 -15.44
CA GLY A 31 1.12 0.11 -16.67
C GLY A 31 0.29 1.04 -17.56
N GLY A 32 0.14 2.32 -17.21
CA GLY A 32 -0.60 3.30 -18.02
C GLY A 32 -2.11 3.09 -18.03
N ARG A 33 -2.68 2.43 -17.00
CA ARG A 33 -4.14 2.23 -16.89
C ARG A 33 -4.92 3.56 -16.87
N TRP A 34 -4.28 4.61 -16.37
CA TRP A 34 -4.77 5.99 -16.28
C TRP A 34 -3.75 6.95 -16.90
N GLY A 35 -4.22 8.11 -17.37
CA GLY A 35 -3.42 9.14 -18.00
C GLY A 35 -2.75 10.09 -17.01
N SER A 36 -1.83 10.90 -17.52
CA SER A 36 -1.28 12.03 -16.77
C SER A 36 -2.40 13.04 -16.46
N GLY A 37 -2.63 13.33 -15.19
CA GLY A 37 -3.68 14.25 -14.73
C GLY A 37 -4.95 13.58 -14.20
N ASP A 38 -5.09 12.26 -14.35
CA ASP A 38 -6.21 11.53 -13.75
C ASP A 38 -6.05 11.45 -12.22
N ASN A 39 -7.14 11.70 -11.49
CA ASN A 39 -7.19 11.53 -10.04
C ASN A 39 -7.62 10.09 -9.70
N VAL A 40 -6.73 9.34 -9.05
CA VAL A 40 -6.97 7.96 -8.63
C VAL A 40 -7.02 7.90 -7.11
N ILE A 41 -8.14 7.45 -6.55
CA ILE A 41 -8.33 7.34 -5.10
C ILE A 41 -7.89 5.95 -4.64
N PHE A 42 -7.00 5.91 -3.66
CA PHE A 42 -6.75 4.71 -2.87
C PHE A 42 -7.64 4.69 -1.63
N LEU A 43 -8.53 3.71 -1.51
CA LEU A 43 -9.34 3.52 -0.30
C LEU A 43 -8.58 2.65 0.69
N HIS A 44 -8.03 3.27 1.74
CA HIS A 44 -7.37 2.53 2.81
C HIS A 44 -8.41 1.92 3.75
N THR A 45 -8.64 0.61 3.63
CA THR A 45 -9.65 -0.13 4.41
C THR A 45 -9.18 -0.57 5.80
N GLY A 46 -8.03 -0.11 6.28
CA GLY A 46 -7.45 -0.49 7.57
C GLY A 46 -6.56 -1.75 7.53
N GLY A 47 -6.60 -2.55 8.60
CA GLY A 47 -5.80 -3.77 8.77
C GLY A 47 -4.49 -3.59 9.55
N ALA A 48 -4.12 -2.37 9.92
CA ALA A 48 -2.86 -2.06 10.61
C ALA A 48 -2.56 -2.92 11.87
N PRO A 49 -3.52 -3.33 12.71
CA PRO A 49 -3.24 -4.23 13.84
C PRO A 49 -2.60 -5.56 13.44
N ALA A 50 -2.79 -6.03 12.21
CA ALA A 50 -2.13 -7.25 11.74
C ALA A 50 -0.60 -7.11 11.71
N LEU A 51 -0.04 -5.90 11.62
CA LEU A 51 1.41 -5.67 11.64
C LEU A 51 2.10 -6.29 12.86
N PHE A 52 1.44 -6.29 14.02
CA PHE A 52 1.99 -6.89 15.23
C PHE A 52 2.21 -8.41 15.10
N ALA A 53 1.44 -9.09 14.25
CA ALA A 53 1.61 -10.52 13.98
C ALA A 53 2.73 -10.82 12.96
N TYR A 54 3.23 -9.82 12.23
CA TYR A 54 4.21 -9.98 11.14
C TYR A 54 5.51 -9.19 11.35
N GLN A 55 5.81 -8.77 12.59
CA GLN A 55 7.01 -8.00 12.96
C GLN A 55 8.30 -8.61 12.40
N SER A 56 8.53 -9.91 12.64
CA SER A 56 9.72 -10.63 12.18
C SER A 56 9.87 -10.66 10.65
N LEU A 57 8.77 -10.90 9.93
CA LEU A 57 8.74 -10.90 8.47
C LEU A 57 9.02 -9.49 7.91
N LEU A 58 8.49 -8.47 8.57
CA LEU A 58 8.55 -7.10 8.10
C LEU A 58 9.81 -6.38 8.55
N GLY A 59 10.57 -6.94 9.50
CA GLY A 59 11.76 -6.31 10.09
C GLY A 59 11.43 -4.98 10.75
N ILE A 60 10.30 -4.95 11.49
CA ILE A 60 9.80 -3.84 12.30
C ILE A 60 9.55 -4.31 13.73
#